data_AF-A0A3A5VPK2-F1
#
_entry.id   AF-A0A3A5VPK2-F1
#
_cell.length_a   1.000
_cell.length_b   1.000
_cell.length_c   1.000
_cell.angle_alpha   90.00
_cell.angle_beta   90.00
_cell.angle_gamma   90.00
#
_symmetry.space_group_name_H-M   'P 1'
#
loop_
_entity.id
_entity.type
_entity.pdbx_description
1 polymer ?
#
loop_
_entity_poly.entity_id
_entity_poly.type
_entity_poly.pdbx_seq_one_letter_code
_entity_poly.pdbx_strand_id
1 'polypeptide(L)'
;MSEGAGPWRPEALPQIEHNEISPRGFEILEFSGRGPLSGLSCSMIQPSELIEPSDWIEIVSELESWGEVPDPQSIVHVSTSDHVRGPIANLRSETEWVAEFLPWGADGLLRKRVNSYPESCDLPCGGYSWNGSEVISIRKEVEQNTNSRELLLDAFEHGSMKDAEEILRECGRDLGSVHSYVEGIRVTPADPNRWNSRVSELEEALNAHSIWRAPYSSDSECMVCIGD
;
A
#
# COMPACT_ATOMS: atom_id res chain seq x y z
N MET A 1 23.17 -6.73 17.48
CA MET A 1 22.21 -5.62 17.37
C MET A 1 22.60 -4.88 16.11
N SER A 2 21.86 -5.03 15.01
CA SER A 2 22.13 -4.18 13.84
C SER A 2 21.51 -2.83 14.11
N GLU A 3 22.34 -1.88 14.55
CA GLU A 3 22.00 -0.46 14.46
C GLU A 3 21.69 -0.15 12.98
N GLY A 4 20.49 0.37 12.69
CA GLY A 4 20.16 0.92 11.37
C GLY A 4 19.07 0.22 10.56
N ALA A 5 18.34 -0.76 11.10
CA ALA A 5 17.17 -1.31 10.42
C ALA A 5 15.91 -0.48 10.76
N GLY A 6 15.21 0.05 9.75
CA GLY A 6 13.94 0.74 9.95
C GLY A 6 12.89 -0.16 10.63
N PRO A 7 11.86 0.41 11.29
CA PRO A 7 10.91 -0.32 12.16
C PRO A 7 10.09 -1.40 11.44
N TRP A 8 10.17 -1.43 10.13
CA TRP A 8 9.44 -2.28 9.21
C TRP A 8 10.24 -3.52 8.78
N ARG A 9 11.53 -3.65 9.14
CA ARG A 9 12.36 -4.82 8.82
C ARG A 9 12.18 -5.96 9.84
N PRO A 10 12.25 -7.24 9.43
CA PRO A 10 11.98 -8.37 10.30
C PRO A 10 13.19 -8.71 11.19
N GLU A 11 13.31 -8.09 12.36
CA GLU A 11 14.46 -8.30 13.27
C GLU A 11 14.64 -9.76 13.74
N ALA A 12 13.55 -10.53 13.79
CA ALA A 12 13.55 -11.91 14.31
C ALA A 12 14.02 -12.95 13.28
N LEU A 13 14.08 -12.59 11.98
CA LEU A 13 14.46 -13.50 10.91
C LEU A 13 15.85 -13.11 10.38
N PRO A 14 16.85 -14.01 10.39
CA PRO A 14 18.14 -13.70 9.79
C PRO A 14 18.00 -13.64 8.26
N GLN A 15 18.71 -12.68 7.67
CA GLN A 15 18.87 -12.60 6.22
C GLN A 15 19.64 -13.83 5.70
N ILE A 16 19.23 -14.34 4.56
CA ILE A 16 19.87 -15.42 3.83
C ILE A 16 20.27 -14.95 2.43
N GLU A 17 21.16 -15.69 1.79
CA GLU A 17 21.51 -15.44 0.38
C GLU A 17 20.34 -15.84 -0.52
N HIS A 18 20.01 -14.97 -1.47
CA HIS A 18 19.04 -15.22 -2.52
C HIS A 18 19.71 -14.99 -3.89
N ASN A 19 19.13 -15.55 -4.96
CA ASN A 19 19.66 -15.45 -6.32
C ASN A 19 18.70 -14.72 -7.28
N GLU A 20 17.69 -14.05 -6.75
CA GLU A 20 16.75 -13.31 -7.59
C GLU A 20 17.39 -12.02 -8.11
N ILE A 21 17.11 -11.72 -9.38
CA ILE A 21 17.58 -10.50 -10.03
C ILE A 21 16.59 -9.40 -9.68
N SER A 22 17.05 -8.40 -8.93
CA SER A 22 16.28 -7.17 -8.66
C SER A 22 16.30 -6.23 -9.88
N PRO A 23 15.30 -5.34 -10.03
CA PRO A 23 15.40 -4.24 -10.98
C PRO A 23 16.54 -3.30 -10.58
N ARG A 24 17.07 -2.56 -11.55
CA ARG A 24 18.09 -1.52 -11.29
C ARG A 24 17.68 -0.57 -10.17
N GLY A 25 18.65 -0.19 -9.35
CA GLY A 25 18.44 0.65 -8.17
C GLY A 25 17.75 -0.03 -6.98
N PHE A 26 17.43 -1.33 -7.08
CA PHE A 26 16.85 -2.10 -5.98
C PHE A 26 17.72 -3.28 -5.55
N GLU A 27 17.51 -3.69 -4.32
CA GLU A 27 17.95 -4.97 -3.77
C GLU A 27 16.76 -5.76 -3.27
N ILE A 28 16.79 -7.07 -3.52
CA ILE A 28 15.86 -8.01 -2.90
C ILE A 28 16.57 -8.60 -1.69
N LEU A 29 15.88 -8.73 -0.57
CA LEU A 29 16.40 -9.37 0.64
C LEU A 29 15.48 -10.52 1.01
N GLU A 30 16.07 -11.67 1.32
CA GLU A 30 15.33 -12.85 1.77
C GLU A 30 15.70 -13.17 3.22
N PHE A 31 14.70 -13.53 4.02
CA PHE A 31 14.83 -13.82 5.43
C PHE A 31 14.20 -15.17 5.74
N SER A 32 14.86 -15.97 6.57
CA SER A 32 14.37 -17.29 6.96
C SER A 32 14.69 -17.62 8.40
N GLY A 33 13.68 -18.06 9.15
CA GLY A 33 13.81 -18.32 10.58
C GLY A 33 14.66 -19.56 10.88
N ARG A 34 15.18 -19.64 12.10
CA ARG A 34 15.93 -20.81 12.60
C ARG A 34 15.19 -21.49 13.75
N GLY A 35 15.39 -22.80 13.90
CA GLY A 35 14.79 -23.57 14.99
C GLY A 35 13.26 -23.52 14.95
N PRO A 36 12.57 -23.07 16.02
CA PRO A 36 11.11 -22.95 16.07
C PRO A 36 10.51 -22.05 14.97
N LEU A 37 11.30 -21.12 14.42
CA LEU A 37 10.85 -20.20 13.36
C LEU A 37 11.20 -20.71 11.94
N SER A 38 11.71 -21.92 11.80
CA SER A 38 12.15 -22.48 10.49
C SER A 38 11.05 -22.60 9.44
N GLY A 39 9.78 -22.58 9.85
CA GLY A 39 8.64 -22.54 8.93
C GLY A 39 8.31 -21.14 8.40
N LEU A 40 9.01 -20.09 8.84
CA LEU A 40 8.75 -18.71 8.43
C LEU A 40 9.87 -18.21 7.52
N SER A 41 9.47 -17.74 6.35
CA SER A 41 10.34 -17.03 5.40
C SER A 41 9.59 -15.87 4.79
N CYS A 42 10.31 -14.82 4.42
CA CYS A 42 9.77 -13.71 3.65
C CYS A 42 10.85 -13.11 2.76
N SER A 43 10.40 -12.47 1.68
CA SER A 43 11.23 -11.65 0.82
C SER A 43 10.73 -10.21 0.86
N MET A 44 11.63 -9.28 0.61
CA MET A 44 11.31 -7.86 0.44
C MET A 44 12.18 -7.25 -0.66
N ILE A 45 11.71 -6.15 -1.23
CA ILE A 45 12.41 -5.39 -2.27
C ILE A 45 12.55 -3.94 -1.82
N GLN A 46 13.75 -3.38 -1.78
CA GLN A 46 13.96 -2.00 -1.32
C GLN A 46 14.93 -1.25 -2.23
N PRO A 47 14.88 0.09 -2.28
CA PRO A 47 15.88 0.85 -3.01
C PRO A 47 17.26 0.62 -2.38
N SER A 48 18.27 0.36 -3.22
CA SER A 48 19.64 0.15 -2.77
C SER A 48 20.28 1.43 -2.25
N GLU A 49 20.07 2.53 -2.97
CA GLU A 49 20.56 3.86 -2.64
C GLU A 49 19.67 4.91 -3.29
N LEU A 50 19.41 6.02 -2.59
CA LEU A 50 18.64 7.15 -3.11
C LEU A 50 19.08 8.43 -2.40
N ILE A 51 20.17 9.02 -2.89
CA ILE A 51 20.81 10.21 -2.31
C ILE A 51 20.73 11.39 -3.26
N GLU A 52 20.89 11.13 -4.57
CA GLU A 52 20.91 12.15 -5.61
C GLU A 52 19.81 11.91 -6.66
N PRO A 53 19.39 12.94 -7.42
CA PRO A 53 18.37 12.79 -8.47
C PRO A 53 18.70 11.74 -9.55
N SER A 54 19.99 11.48 -9.81
CA SER A 54 20.42 10.42 -10.73
C SER A 54 20.00 9.03 -10.27
N ASP A 55 19.97 8.79 -8.95
CA ASP A 55 19.62 7.49 -8.38
C ASP A 55 18.14 7.20 -8.64
N TRP A 56 17.29 8.23 -8.56
CA TRP A 56 15.88 8.11 -8.92
C TRP A 56 15.68 7.66 -10.37
N ILE A 57 16.46 8.24 -11.31
CA ILE A 57 16.41 7.85 -12.73
C ILE A 57 16.79 6.38 -12.89
N GLU A 58 17.80 5.91 -12.16
CA GLU A 58 18.21 4.50 -12.19
C GLU A 58 17.12 3.58 -11.63
N ILE A 59 16.57 3.92 -10.45
CA ILE A 59 15.50 3.18 -9.76
C ILE A 59 14.30 2.95 -10.67
N VAL A 60 13.85 3.97 -11.40
CA VAL A 60 12.63 3.87 -12.22
C VAL A 60 12.89 3.38 -13.64
N SER A 61 14.14 3.22 -14.06
CA SER A 61 14.52 2.93 -15.45
C SER A 61 14.00 1.59 -15.99
N GLU A 62 13.81 0.60 -15.13
CA GLU A 62 13.32 -0.74 -15.47
C GLU A 62 11.89 -1.00 -14.99
N LEU A 63 11.20 0.03 -14.48
CA LEU A 63 9.86 -0.08 -13.93
C LEU A 63 8.79 0.40 -14.93
N GLU A 64 7.61 -0.19 -14.84
CA GLU A 64 6.44 0.26 -15.59
C GLU A 64 5.67 1.29 -14.77
N SER A 65 5.55 2.52 -15.30
CA SER A 65 4.77 3.58 -14.64
C SER A 65 3.27 3.42 -14.86
N TRP A 66 2.49 3.99 -13.96
CA TRP A 66 1.04 4.11 -14.09
C TRP A 66 0.52 5.37 -13.40
N GLY A 67 -0.63 5.87 -13.85
CA GLY A 67 -1.19 7.11 -13.34
C GLY A 67 -0.28 8.30 -13.61
N GLU A 68 -0.25 9.23 -12.68
CA GLU A 68 0.60 10.41 -12.73
C GLU A 68 1.89 10.20 -11.92
N VAL A 69 3.04 10.41 -12.58
CA VAL A 69 4.37 10.30 -11.98
C VAL A 69 5.23 11.49 -12.42
N PRO A 70 6.20 11.95 -11.61
CA PRO A 70 7.14 12.97 -12.05
C PRO A 70 7.98 12.49 -13.22
N ASP A 71 8.30 13.39 -14.16
CA ASP A 71 9.33 13.13 -15.15
C ASP A 71 10.67 12.90 -14.43
N PRO A 72 11.30 11.71 -14.55
CA PRO A 72 12.55 11.42 -13.86
C PRO A 72 13.67 12.42 -14.15
N GLN A 73 13.69 13.04 -15.34
CA GLN A 73 14.70 14.03 -15.72
C GLN A 73 14.45 15.41 -15.12
N SER A 74 13.25 15.66 -14.58
CA SER A 74 12.85 16.95 -14.01
C SER A 74 13.17 17.08 -12.51
N ILE A 75 13.54 15.97 -11.85
CA ILE A 75 13.84 15.97 -10.42
C ILE A 75 15.15 16.72 -10.15
N VAL A 76 15.09 17.73 -9.29
CA VAL A 76 16.25 18.57 -8.92
C VAL A 76 16.77 18.29 -7.52
N HIS A 77 15.97 17.69 -6.65
CA HIS A 77 16.36 17.36 -5.28
C HIS A 77 15.60 16.12 -4.79
N VAL A 78 16.28 15.32 -3.97
CA VAL A 78 15.76 14.11 -3.34
C VAL A 78 16.10 14.14 -1.86
N SER A 79 15.16 13.74 -1.01
CA SER A 79 15.43 13.41 0.39
C SER A 79 14.68 12.16 0.79
N THR A 80 15.25 11.37 1.71
CA THR A 80 14.66 10.11 2.15
C THR A 80 14.38 10.11 3.66
N SER A 81 13.30 9.46 4.06
CA SER A 81 12.96 9.18 5.45
C SER A 81 12.43 7.76 5.60
N ASP A 82 12.44 7.24 6.82
CA ASP A 82 11.84 5.94 7.15
C ASP A 82 10.42 6.12 7.69
N HIS A 83 9.50 5.26 7.25
CA HIS A 83 8.16 5.14 7.79
C HIS A 83 7.88 3.71 8.24
N VAL A 84 6.85 3.49 9.05
CA VAL A 84 6.50 2.15 9.58
C VAL A 84 6.13 1.12 8.50
N ARG A 85 5.95 1.54 7.25
CA ARG A 85 5.65 0.67 6.10
C ARG A 85 6.81 0.48 5.14
N GLY A 86 7.87 1.27 5.28
CA GLY A 86 8.98 1.28 4.34
C GLY A 86 9.58 2.67 4.17
N PRO A 87 10.61 2.79 3.30
CA PRO A 87 11.23 4.06 2.94
C PRO A 87 10.26 4.99 2.21
N ILE A 88 10.40 6.29 2.47
CA ILE A 88 9.72 7.36 1.75
C ILE A 88 10.79 8.27 1.14
N ALA A 89 10.60 8.67 -0.11
CA ALA A 89 11.40 9.70 -0.76
C ALA A 89 10.54 10.91 -1.11
N ASN A 90 11.01 12.10 -0.75
CA ASN A 90 10.45 13.36 -1.22
C ASN A 90 11.25 13.82 -2.43
N LEU A 91 10.56 13.98 -3.56
CA LEU A 91 11.15 14.32 -4.85
C LEU A 91 10.68 15.70 -5.26
N ARG A 92 11.63 16.61 -5.47
CA ARG A 92 11.33 17.98 -5.86
C ARG A 92 11.55 18.18 -7.35
N SER A 93 10.53 18.71 -8.01
CA SER A 93 10.54 19.14 -9.42
C SER A 93 9.91 20.55 -9.53
N GLU A 94 9.13 20.82 -10.58
CA GLU A 94 8.19 21.96 -10.58
C GLU A 94 7.12 21.83 -9.47
N THR A 95 6.77 20.59 -9.13
CA THR A 95 5.91 20.22 -8.00
C THR A 95 6.66 19.30 -7.03
N GLU A 96 6.19 19.26 -5.78
CA GLU A 96 6.69 18.35 -4.76
C GLU A 96 5.94 17.02 -4.83
N TRP A 97 6.68 15.92 -4.73
CA TRP A 97 6.15 14.56 -4.82
C TRP A 97 6.62 13.72 -3.64
N VAL A 98 5.77 12.80 -3.21
CA VAL A 98 6.08 11.80 -2.20
C VAL A 98 6.03 10.43 -2.85
N ALA A 99 7.16 9.72 -2.82
CA ALA A 99 7.32 8.35 -3.29
C ALA A 99 7.42 7.41 -2.10
N GLU A 100 6.43 6.54 -1.95
CA GLU A 100 6.39 5.50 -0.92
C GLU A 100 6.86 4.19 -1.54
N PHE A 101 7.98 3.66 -1.07
CA PHE A 101 8.42 2.33 -1.46
C PHE A 101 7.58 1.28 -0.74
N LEU A 102 7.33 0.14 -1.40
CA LEU A 102 6.51 -0.96 -0.87
C LEU A 102 7.38 -2.20 -0.66
N PRO A 103 8.15 -2.30 0.44
CA PRO A 103 9.14 -3.35 0.60
C PRO A 103 8.56 -4.76 0.60
N TRP A 104 7.35 -4.88 1.11
CA TRP A 104 6.62 -6.15 1.24
C TRP A 104 5.75 -6.46 0.01
N GLY A 105 5.87 -5.65 -1.05
CA GLY A 105 5.03 -5.71 -2.24
C GLY A 105 3.61 -5.20 -2.00
N ALA A 106 2.84 -5.14 -3.08
CA ALA A 106 1.40 -4.88 -3.05
C ALA A 106 0.61 -6.19 -3.26
N ASP A 107 -0.65 -6.18 -2.82
CA ASP A 107 -1.62 -7.24 -3.09
C ASP A 107 -2.16 -7.24 -4.54
N GLY A 108 -1.59 -6.41 -5.42
CA GLY A 108 -2.01 -6.23 -6.81
C GLY A 108 -3.35 -5.49 -6.98
N LEU A 109 -3.93 -4.97 -5.89
CA LEU A 109 -5.23 -4.29 -5.91
C LEU A 109 -5.09 -2.77 -5.75
N LEU A 110 -3.87 -2.23 -5.66
CA LEU A 110 -3.65 -0.80 -5.40
C LEU A 110 -4.32 0.09 -6.45
N ARG A 111 -4.10 -0.17 -7.74
CA ARG A 111 -4.73 0.62 -8.82
C ARG A 111 -6.24 0.51 -8.80
N LYS A 112 -6.77 -0.68 -8.52
CA LYS A 112 -8.23 -0.89 -8.39
C LYS A 112 -8.78 -0.06 -7.24
N ARG A 113 -8.08 0.00 -6.10
CA ARG A 113 -8.45 0.89 -4.98
C ARG A 113 -8.46 2.35 -5.41
N VAL A 114 -7.38 2.84 -6.01
CA VAL A 114 -7.31 4.25 -6.45
C VAL A 114 -8.51 4.62 -7.33
N ASN A 115 -8.88 3.76 -8.27
CA ASN A 115 -10.02 4.01 -9.18
C ASN A 115 -11.40 3.83 -8.52
N SER A 116 -11.45 3.19 -7.34
CA SER A 116 -12.69 2.86 -6.64
C SER A 116 -12.96 3.80 -5.47
N TYR A 117 -12.00 4.59 -5.00
CA TYR A 117 -12.26 5.54 -3.92
C TYR A 117 -12.63 6.92 -4.48
N PRO A 118 -13.41 7.72 -3.74
CA PRO A 118 -13.72 9.07 -4.16
C PRO A 118 -12.45 9.94 -4.16
N GLU A 119 -12.40 10.92 -5.05
CA GLU A 119 -11.26 11.87 -5.19
C GLU A 119 -10.97 12.67 -3.91
N SER A 120 -11.94 12.74 -2.98
CA SER A 120 -11.74 13.36 -1.67
C SER A 120 -10.81 12.58 -0.75
N CYS A 121 -10.57 11.29 -1.04
CA CYS A 121 -9.63 10.49 -0.28
C CYS A 121 -8.19 10.84 -0.67
N ASP A 122 -7.30 10.82 0.32
CA ASP A 122 -5.86 10.90 0.07
C ASP A 122 -5.36 9.59 -0.53
N LEU A 123 -5.36 9.52 -1.86
CA LEU A 123 -4.96 8.36 -2.66
C LEU A 123 -3.70 8.69 -3.47
N PRO A 124 -2.85 7.69 -3.78
CA PRO A 124 -1.77 7.90 -4.74
C PRO A 124 -2.31 8.23 -6.13
N CYS A 125 -1.69 9.21 -6.76
CA CYS A 125 -2.03 9.64 -8.12
C CYS A 125 -1.36 8.75 -9.19
N GLY A 126 -0.34 7.99 -8.83
CA GLY A 126 0.36 7.08 -9.72
C GLY A 126 1.36 6.21 -8.99
N GLY A 127 2.27 5.60 -9.74
CA GLY A 127 3.31 4.77 -9.16
C GLY A 127 4.09 3.98 -10.21
N TYR A 128 4.86 3.03 -9.71
CA TYR A 128 5.69 2.14 -10.51
C TYR A 128 5.49 0.68 -10.12
N SER A 129 5.46 -0.19 -11.12
CA SER A 129 5.36 -1.63 -10.96
C SER A 129 6.53 -2.36 -11.58
N TRP A 130 6.85 -3.52 -11.02
CA TRP A 130 7.83 -4.46 -11.54
C TRP A 130 7.20 -5.85 -11.60
N ASN A 131 7.31 -6.53 -12.75
CA ASN A 131 6.71 -7.85 -12.98
C ASN A 131 5.21 -7.95 -12.63
N GLY A 132 4.45 -6.87 -12.86
CA GLY A 132 3.01 -6.81 -12.59
C GLY A 132 2.63 -6.51 -11.14
N SER A 133 3.59 -6.33 -10.23
CA SER A 133 3.35 -5.94 -8.83
C SER A 133 3.81 -4.50 -8.57
N GLU A 134 3.01 -3.70 -7.86
CA GLU A 134 3.43 -2.35 -7.46
C GLU A 134 4.58 -2.39 -6.45
N VAL A 135 5.60 -1.57 -6.69
CA VAL A 135 6.80 -1.43 -5.86
C VAL A 135 7.01 0.00 -5.34
N ILE A 136 6.42 0.99 -6.03
CA ILE A 136 6.42 2.40 -5.60
C ILE A 136 5.01 2.98 -5.79
N SER A 137 4.53 3.69 -4.78
CA SER A 137 3.33 4.54 -4.79
C SER A 137 3.75 6.02 -4.87
N ILE A 138 3.10 6.82 -5.71
CA ILE A 138 3.42 8.23 -5.92
C ILE A 138 2.22 9.11 -5.57
N ARG A 139 2.48 10.13 -4.76
CA ARG A 139 1.55 11.21 -4.41
C ARG A 139 2.17 12.55 -4.77
N LYS A 140 1.32 13.53 -5.08
CA LYS A 140 1.73 14.94 -5.02
C LYS A 140 1.66 15.38 -3.57
N GLU A 141 2.66 16.12 -3.12
CA GLU A 141 2.56 16.77 -1.83
C GLU A 141 1.51 17.89 -1.97
N VAL A 142 0.34 17.68 -1.36
CA VAL A 142 -0.66 18.73 -1.24
C VAL A 142 -0.29 19.54 -0.01
N GLU A 143 -0.35 20.88 -0.10
CA GLU A 143 -0.21 21.75 1.07
C GLU A 143 -1.08 21.20 2.19
N GLN A 144 -0.45 20.90 3.34
CA GLN A 144 -1.04 20.16 4.44
C GLN A 144 -2.46 20.67 4.73
N ASN A 145 -3.47 19.88 4.35
CA ASN A 145 -4.78 20.00 4.96
C ASN A 145 -4.58 19.81 6.47
N THR A 146 -5.24 20.65 7.25
CA THR A 146 -5.04 20.67 8.70
C THR A 146 -5.26 19.28 9.28
N ASN A 147 -4.22 18.69 9.85
CA ASN A 147 -4.25 17.33 10.35
C ASN A 147 -5.26 17.23 11.52
N SER A 148 -6.37 16.51 11.32
CA SER A 148 -7.42 16.39 12.34
C SER A 148 -6.89 15.80 13.65
N ARG A 149 -5.80 15.01 13.62
CA ARG A 149 -5.12 14.52 14.82
C ARG A 149 -4.46 15.66 15.60
N GLU A 150 -3.77 16.57 14.92
CA GLU A 150 -3.09 17.70 15.54
C GLU A 150 -4.12 18.68 16.12
N LEU A 151 -5.20 18.96 15.37
CA LEU A 151 -6.32 19.76 15.88
C LEU A 151 -6.96 19.14 17.12
N LEU A 152 -7.12 17.82 17.13
CA LEU A 152 -7.70 17.12 18.28
C LEU A 152 -6.77 17.16 19.49
N LEU A 153 -5.46 17.00 19.29
CA LEU A 153 -4.47 17.15 20.35
C LEU A 153 -4.47 18.57 20.92
N ASP A 154 -4.47 19.58 20.06
CA ASP A 154 -4.54 20.99 20.46
C ASP A 154 -5.81 21.30 21.26
N ALA A 155 -6.97 20.79 20.82
CA ALA A 155 -8.23 20.93 21.54
C ALA A 155 -8.19 20.28 22.93
N PHE A 156 -7.54 19.12 23.07
CA PHE A 156 -7.34 18.49 24.37
C PHE A 156 -6.36 19.25 25.27
N GLU A 157 -5.26 19.76 24.72
CA GLU A 157 -4.28 20.57 25.47
C GLU A 157 -4.89 21.85 26.02
N HIS A 158 -5.78 22.49 25.25
CA HIS A 158 -6.49 23.71 25.66
C HIS A 158 -7.78 23.45 26.44
N GLY A 159 -8.13 22.18 26.70
CA GLY A 159 -9.33 21.79 27.47
C GLY A 159 -10.65 22.12 26.77
N SER A 160 -10.64 22.32 25.46
CA SER A 160 -11.83 22.66 24.68
C SER A 160 -12.59 21.41 24.24
N MET A 161 -13.46 20.90 25.12
CA MET A 161 -14.28 19.72 24.84
C MET A 161 -15.19 19.91 23.62
N LYS A 162 -15.71 21.12 23.43
CA LYS A 162 -16.60 21.43 22.31
C LYS A 162 -15.90 21.32 20.95
N ASP A 163 -14.65 21.78 20.87
CA ASP A 163 -13.88 21.73 19.62
C ASP A 163 -13.46 20.30 19.31
N ALA A 164 -13.05 19.53 20.34
CA ALA A 164 -12.76 18.11 20.20
C ALA A 164 -13.98 17.31 19.71
N GLU A 165 -15.18 17.58 20.24
CA GLU A 165 -16.42 16.95 19.79
C GLU A 165 -16.74 17.28 18.32
N GLU A 166 -16.53 18.53 17.90
CA GLU A 166 -16.79 18.93 16.51
C GLU A 166 -15.82 18.23 15.55
N ILE A 167 -14.51 18.22 15.87
CA ILE A 167 -13.48 17.55 15.06
C ILE A 167 -13.81 16.05 14.89
N LEU A 168 -14.16 15.37 15.98
CA LEU A 168 -14.52 13.95 15.92
C LEU A 168 -15.79 13.71 15.09
N ARG A 169 -16.75 14.62 15.18
CA ARG A 169 -17.99 14.53 14.38
C ARG A 169 -17.72 14.72 12.90
N GLU A 170 -16.84 15.64 12.53
CA GLU A 170 -16.41 15.84 11.14
C GLU A 170 -15.67 14.61 10.62
N CYS A 171 -14.69 14.08 11.36
CA CYS A 171 -14.00 12.84 11.01
C CYS A 171 -14.98 11.67 10.79
N GLY A 172 -15.98 11.55 11.68
CA GLY A 172 -17.01 10.51 11.55
C GLY A 172 -17.91 10.69 10.33
N ARG A 173 -18.20 11.94 9.93
CA ARG A 173 -18.96 12.24 8.71
C ARG A 173 -18.16 11.90 7.45
N ASP A 174 -16.88 12.24 7.42
CA ASP A 174 -16.00 11.94 6.28
C ASP A 174 -15.84 10.43 6.11
N LEU A 175 -15.59 9.71 7.21
CA LEU A 175 -15.53 8.25 7.21
C LEU A 175 -16.85 7.61 6.75
N GLY A 176 -17.99 8.11 7.24
CA GLY A 176 -19.32 7.66 6.81
C GLY A 176 -19.59 7.93 5.33
N SER A 177 -19.10 9.06 4.81
CA SER A 177 -19.23 9.42 3.39
C SER A 177 -18.43 8.47 2.50
N VAL A 178 -17.20 8.14 2.90
CA VAL A 178 -16.37 7.14 2.22
C VAL A 178 -17.05 5.77 2.23
N HIS A 179 -17.55 5.30 3.39
CA HIS A 179 -18.24 4.02 3.47
C HIS A 179 -19.51 3.98 2.60
N SER A 180 -20.28 5.06 2.55
CA SER A 180 -21.48 5.15 1.70
C SER A 180 -21.13 5.13 0.21
N TYR A 181 -20.00 5.76 -0.17
CA TYR A 181 -19.49 5.69 -1.54
C TYR A 181 -19.07 4.27 -1.90
N VAL A 182 -18.27 3.63 -1.04
CA VAL A 182 -17.78 2.27 -1.25
C VAL A 182 -18.92 1.25 -1.28
N GLU A 183 -19.99 1.45 -0.51
CA GLU A 183 -21.19 0.61 -0.55
C GLU A 183 -21.79 0.57 -1.97
N GLY A 184 -21.87 1.72 -2.65
CA GLY A 184 -22.48 1.82 -3.99
C GLY A 184 -21.70 1.13 -5.11
N ILE A 185 -20.39 0.97 -4.95
CA ILE A 185 -19.49 0.28 -5.90
C ILE A 185 -19.19 -1.16 -5.48
N ARG A 186 -19.64 -1.58 -4.29
CA ARG A 186 -19.38 -2.90 -3.77
C ARG A 186 -20.20 -3.93 -4.53
N VAL A 187 -19.58 -4.54 -5.53
CA VAL A 187 -20.15 -5.70 -6.21
C VAL A 187 -19.96 -6.92 -5.32
N THR A 188 -21.06 -7.60 -4.99
CA THR A 188 -21.06 -8.94 -4.38
C THR A 188 -21.49 -9.96 -5.45
N PRO A 189 -20.88 -11.16 -5.49
CA PRO A 189 -20.67 -12.02 -4.34
C PRO A 189 -19.23 -12.04 -3.80
N ALA A 190 -19.17 -12.07 -2.47
CA ALA A 190 -17.95 -12.16 -1.68
C ALA A 190 -17.14 -13.40 -2.06
N ASP A 191 -15.92 -13.19 -2.52
CA ASP A 191 -14.88 -14.22 -2.63
C ASP A 191 -15.39 -15.50 -3.31
N PRO A 192 -15.29 -15.61 -4.65
CA PRO A 192 -15.71 -16.80 -5.38
C PRO A 192 -15.13 -18.10 -4.80
N ASN A 193 -13.94 -18.06 -4.19
CA ASN A 193 -13.37 -19.24 -3.53
C ASN A 193 -14.16 -19.59 -2.27
N ARG A 194 -14.40 -18.62 -1.39
CA ARG A 194 -15.20 -18.85 -0.17
C ARG A 194 -16.66 -19.18 -0.48
N TRP A 195 -17.26 -18.56 -1.48
CA TRP A 195 -18.60 -18.89 -1.95
C TRP A 195 -18.65 -20.32 -2.50
N ASN A 196 -17.75 -20.67 -3.42
CA ASN A 196 -17.70 -22.02 -3.99
C ASN A 196 -17.37 -23.08 -2.92
N SER A 197 -16.54 -22.77 -1.92
CA SER A 197 -16.29 -23.66 -0.76
C SER A 197 -17.56 -23.89 0.07
N ARG A 198 -18.29 -22.82 0.43
CA ARG A 198 -19.55 -22.94 1.18
C ARG A 198 -20.63 -23.68 0.39
N VAL A 199 -20.70 -23.47 -0.92
CA VAL A 199 -21.59 -24.22 -1.82
C VAL A 199 -21.20 -25.69 -1.84
N SER A 200 -19.91 -26.01 -1.90
CA SER A 200 -19.42 -27.39 -1.83
C SER A 200 -19.82 -28.08 -0.52
N GLU A 201 -19.70 -27.40 0.63
CA GLU A 201 -20.12 -27.92 1.93
C GLU A 201 -21.63 -28.18 1.98
N LEU A 202 -22.44 -27.31 1.37
CA LEU A 202 -23.90 -27.47 1.29
C LEU A 202 -24.32 -28.60 0.34
N GLU A 203 -23.64 -28.77 -0.79
CA GLU A 203 -23.86 -29.88 -1.72
C GLU A 203 -23.64 -31.23 -1.03
N GLU A 204 -22.57 -31.34 -0.27
CA GLU A 204 -22.23 -32.54 0.51
C GLU A 204 -23.26 -32.81 1.61
N ALA A 205 -23.68 -31.78 2.35
CA ALA A 205 -24.68 -31.91 3.40
C ALA A 205 -26.08 -32.27 2.88
N LEU A 206 -26.46 -31.78 1.70
CA LEU A 206 -27.78 -31.99 1.11
C LEU A 206 -27.83 -33.15 0.11
N ASN A 207 -26.69 -33.78 -0.18
CA ASN A 207 -26.52 -34.77 -1.25
C ASN A 207 -27.07 -34.26 -2.60
N ALA A 208 -26.90 -32.96 -2.85
CA ALA A 208 -27.36 -32.27 -4.05
C ALA A 208 -26.28 -32.35 -5.12
N HIS A 209 -26.65 -32.63 -6.37
CA HIS A 209 -25.69 -32.87 -7.45
C HIS A 209 -25.35 -31.64 -8.30
N SER A 210 -25.99 -30.49 -8.05
CA SER A 210 -25.60 -29.21 -8.67
C SER A 210 -26.27 -28.00 -8.01
N ILE A 211 -25.50 -27.24 -7.25
CA ILE A 211 -25.83 -25.87 -6.87
C ILE A 211 -24.98 -24.93 -7.74
N TRP A 212 -25.56 -23.81 -8.18
CA TRP A 212 -24.88 -22.87 -9.07
C TRP A 212 -23.59 -22.31 -8.43
N ARG A 213 -22.48 -22.37 -9.17
CA ARG A 213 -21.18 -21.82 -8.77
C ARG A 213 -20.91 -20.54 -9.55
N ALA A 214 -20.29 -19.57 -8.88
CA ALA A 214 -19.84 -18.37 -9.55
C ALA A 214 -18.65 -18.74 -10.46
N PRO A 215 -18.66 -18.38 -11.76
CA PRO A 215 -17.54 -18.63 -12.65
C PRO A 215 -16.30 -17.86 -12.16
N TYR A 216 -15.18 -18.57 -12.01
CA TYR A 216 -13.87 -17.97 -11.70
C TYR A 216 -13.26 -17.37 -12.97
N SER A 217 -12.82 -16.12 -12.90
CA SER A 217 -12.00 -15.46 -13.93
C SER A 217 -10.87 -14.66 -13.27
N SER A 218 -9.77 -14.44 -13.99
CA SER A 218 -8.72 -13.48 -13.59
C SER A 218 -9.27 -12.04 -13.45
N ASP A 219 -10.42 -11.78 -14.07
CA ASP A 219 -11.18 -10.52 -13.99
C ASP A 219 -12.20 -10.51 -12.85
N SER A 220 -12.25 -11.57 -12.02
CA SER A 220 -13.21 -11.64 -10.91
C SER A 220 -12.87 -10.58 -9.87
N GLU A 221 -13.83 -9.70 -9.62
CA GLU A 221 -13.69 -8.57 -8.71
C GLU A 221 -13.47 -9.06 -7.27
N CYS A 222 -12.25 -8.89 -6.76
CA CYS A 222 -11.93 -9.08 -5.34
C CYS A 222 -12.21 -7.76 -4.60
N MET A 223 -12.61 -7.87 -3.32
CA MET A 223 -12.93 -6.73 -2.48
C MET A 223 -11.80 -5.69 -2.51
N VAL A 224 -12.21 -4.46 -2.76
CA VAL A 224 -11.45 -3.25 -2.47
C VAL A 224 -11.45 -3.08 -0.94
N CYS A 225 -10.69 -3.91 -0.22
CA CYS A 225 -10.40 -3.61 1.19
C CYS A 225 -9.41 -2.45 1.21
N ILE A 226 -9.67 -1.41 2.02
CA ILE A 226 -8.58 -0.54 2.48
C ILE A 226 -7.65 -1.48 3.24
N GLY A 227 -6.54 -1.89 2.63
CA GLY A 227 -5.48 -2.52 3.40
C GLY A 227 -5.08 -1.50 4.46
N ASP A 228 -5.12 -1.90 5.72
CA ASP A 228 -4.80 -1.01 6.84
C ASP A 228 -3.48 -0.31 6.60
#